data_AF-A0A928JPH0-F1
#
_entry.id   AF-A0A928JPH0-F1
#
_cell.length_a   1.000
_cell.length_b   1.000
_cell.length_c   1.000
_cell.angle_alpha   90.00
_cell.angle_beta   90.00
_cell.angle_gamma   90.00
#
_symmetry.space_group_name_H-M   'P 1'
#
loop_
_entity.id
_entity.type
_entity.pdbx_description
1 polymer ?
#
loop_
_entity_poly.entity_id
_entity_poly.type
_entity_poly.pdbx_seq_one_letter_code
_entity_poly.pdbx_strand_id
1 'polypeptide(L)'
;MSNENKNTLEEYIAPAKSSEEIRAERAAAAAAKARAEAEEAARLEAERIAAKEAEEAALRAAEEQQQHKKDVEEALKHFDQETQHDAVLARRKAREMARKRIEAELQAEAQATALTPHERRKLEKKAAKGDEVARSQLMAADAVQRKARERLAEFDASEFDATQVIEPVASKEPPVLVVTDKKERKLLEKELKDVMKDQKFFGKKSKKLQDQLAKMGDAEALKDQPRKYEKLIATQEELDDVEAEIADLDKEAAKYRAQLGMAEGAKLKKKTGRKILAVVLALLILLGTILGIFVYRKLNLIGSNVDEYTGIETEEILENDIDASAIDSITDAGSLTALMKAWYLNGGEAMHSKNVKNILLIGIDSDSKLSDSMMVLSVNRLEKTLSLVSFYRDSYTYMETETGASAFAKMNAAYYYGGADLVVDVIEKDYKIDIDDYALVGYDSFPALVDALGGVDVKVTKKEANYLNKTWKKWTRTGKKIQFKAGTMHMDGEHALMFARIRKLDSDINRTERQRRVITAIMTEFKSASLKQVNAAINAILPEIKTSMRKSQMLDLASDAVTQGWLKYPLSQAVMPPVEYCKEGYAGEQWIWICDYEGAAFELQNMLYGQSNITLAEDRKNAL
;
A
#
# COMPACT_ATOMS: atom_id res chain seq x y z
N MET A 1 -15.63 18.45 86.61
CA MET A 1 -14.16 18.43 86.70
C MET A 1 -13.71 17.04 87.12
N SER A 2 -12.75 16.47 86.36
CA SER A 2 -11.94 15.27 86.68
C SER A 2 -12.61 13.89 86.59
N ASN A 3 -12.69 13.31 85.38
CA ASN A 3 -12.30 11.91 85.08
C ASN A 3 -12.67 11.53 83.63
N GLU A 4 -11.86 11.94 82.65
CA GLU A 4 -11.93 11.40 81.29
C GLU A 4 -10.59 11.69 80.60
N ASN A 5 -9.57 10.90 80.96
CA ASN A 5 -8.28 10.91 80.28
C ASN A 5 -7.76 9.47 80.16
N LYS A 6 -8.61 8.63 79.57
CA LYS A 6 -8.29 7.26 79.15
C LYS A 6 -8.85 7.05 77.74
N ASN A 7 -8.08 7.49 76.75
CA ASN A 7 -7.96 6.93 75.39
C ASN A 7 -7.41 8.04 74.48
N THR A 8 -6.15 7.88 74.05
CA THR A 8 -5.57 8.29 72.74
C THR A 8 -4.04 8.35 72.82
N LEU A 9 -3.38 7.34 73.39
CA LEU A 9 -1.91 7.20 73.37
C LEU A 9 -1.43 5.99 72.55
N GLU A 10 -2.33 5.32 71.83
CA GLU A 10 -1.99 4.13 71.01
C GLU A 10 -2.02 4.36 69.49
N GLU A 11 -2.24 5.58 68.98
CA GLU A 11 -2.54 5.78 67.54
C GLU A 11 -1.49 6.52 66.71
N TYR A 12 -0.25 6.74 67.20
CA TYR A 12 0.79 7.42 66.41
C TYR A 12 2.21 6.84 66.58
N ILE A 13 2.34 5.51 66.55
CA ILE A 13 3.63 4.86 66.34
C ILE A 13 3.47 3.91 65.15
N ALA A 14 3.77 4.41 63.94
CA ALA A 14 4.01 3.53 62.80
C ALA A 14 5.18 2.59 63.18
N PRO A 15 5.07 1.26 62.99
CA PRO A 15 6.16 0.37 63.32
C PRO A 15 7.38 0.78 62.49
N ALA A 16 8.51 1.03 63.17
CA ALA A 16 9.76 1.33 62.50
C ALA A 16 10.09 0.15 61.58
N LYS A 17 10.13 0.39 60.26
CA LYS A 17 10.53 -0.60 59.25
C LYS A 17 11.80 -1.30 59.71
N SER A 18 11.84 -2.62 59.58
CA SER A 18 13.01 -3.38 60.00
C SER A 18 14.23 -2.95 59.18
N SER A 19 15.43 -3.12 59.74
CA SER A 19 16.67 -2.80 59.03
C SER A 19 16.82 -3.61 57.72
N GLU A 20 16.17 -4.77 57.62
CA GLU A 20 16.10 -5.59 56.41
C GLU A 20 15.15 -5.02 55.37
N GLU A 21 13.98 -4.52 55.76
CA GLU A 21 13.02 -3.88 54.85
C GLU A 21 13.62 -2.61 54.21
N ILE A 22 14.33 -1.80 55.00
CA ILE A 22 15.01 -0.60 54.48
C ILE A 22 16.15 -0.98 53.52
N ARG A 23 16.85 -2.10 53.76
CA ARG A 23 17.88 -2.61 52.84
C ARG A 23 17.28 -3.15 51.55
N ALA A 24 16.16 -3.87 51.62
CA ALA A 24 15.46 -4.40 50.47
C ALA A 24 14.91 -3.27 49.57
N GLU A 25 14.32 -2.23 50.17
CA GLU A 25 13.79 -1.08 49.43
C GLU A 25 14.90 -0.26 48.75
N ARG A 26 16.04 -0.09 49.42
CA ARG A 26 17.24 0.54 48.82
C ARG A 26 17.84 -0.30 47.70
N ALA A 27 17.87 -1.62 47.84
CA ALA A 27 18.34 -2.53 46.79
C ALA A 27 17.41 -2.51 45.57
N ALA A 28 16.09 -2.50 45.78
CA ALA A 28 15.11 -2.38 44.70
C ALA A 28 15.20 -1.04 43.97
N ALA A 29 15.37 0.08 44.70
CA ALA A 29 15.58 1.39 44.10
C ALA A 29 16.88 1.48 43.29
N ALA A 30 17.97 0.84 43.76
CA ALA A 30 19.23 0.76 43.03
C ALA A 30 19.10 -0.09 41.76
N ALA A 31 18.38 -1.21 41.80
CA ALA A 31 18.11 -2.05 40.64
C ALA A 31 17.24 -1.34 39.59
N ALA A 32 16.22 -0.59 40.03
CA ALA A 32 15.38 0.20 39.13
C ALA A 32 16.18 1.30 38.43
N LYS A 33 17.08 1.99 39.15
CA LYS A 33 17.97 3.00 38.58
C LYS A 33 18.94 2.39 37.55
N ALA A 34 19.54 1.24 37.87
CA ALA A 34 20.44 0.54 36.93
C ALA A 34 19.71 0.08 35.65
N ARG A 35 18.44 -0.34 35.76
CA ARG A 35 17.62 -0.72 34.61
C ARG A 35 17.30 0.49 33.71
N ALA A 36 16.97 1.64 34.29
CA ALA A 36 16.71 2.86 33.54
C ALA A 36 17.97 3.37 32.80
N GLU A 37 19.14 3.32 33.45
CA GLU A 37 20.42 3.68 32.83
C GLU A 37 20.80 2.74 31.68
N ALA A 38 20.51 1.43 31.81
CA ALA A 38 20.73 0.46 30.73
C ALA A 38 19.79 0.67 29.53
N GLU A 39 18.54 1.04 29.77
CA GLU A 39 17.55 1.33 28.72
C GLU A 39 17.89 2.62 27.95
N GLU A 40 18.37 3.64 28.66
CA GLU A 40 18.86 4.88 28.03
C GLU A 40 20.12 4.64 27.18
N ALA A 41 21.06 3.82 27.67
CA ALA A 41 22.25 3.43 26.91
C ALA A 41 21.90 2.63 25.64
N ALA A 42 20.91 1.72 25.72
CA ALA A 42 20.43 0.97 24.56
C ALA A 42 19.76 1.88 23.52
N ARG A 43 19.02 2.90 23.96
CA ARG A 43 18.39 3.89 23.07
C ARG A 43 19.42 4.71 22.31
N LEU A 44 20.48 5.17 22.99
CA LEU A 44 21.56 5.93 22.38
C LEU A 44 22.36 5.11 21.36
N GLU A 45 22.60 3.83 21.61
CA GLU A 45 23.29 2.97 20.63
C GLU A 45 22.42 2.67 19.40
N ALA A 46 21.10 2.49 19.57
CA ALA A 46 20.18 2.35 18.45
C ALA A 46 20.13 3.61 17.57
N GLU A 47 20.15 4.80 18.17
CA GLU A 47 20.20 6.08 17.45
C GLU A 47 21.52 6.25 16.68
N ARG A 48 22.64 5.77 17.25
CA ARG A 48 23.95 5.76 16.60
C ARG A 48 24.01 4.81 15.40
N ILE A 49 23.37 3.64 15.50
CA ILE A 49 23.26 2.68 14.39
C ILE A 49 22.42 3.27 13.25
N ALA A 50 21.26 3.86 13.56
CA ALA A 50 20.39 4.50 12.58
C ALA A 50 21.08 5.67 11.84
N ALA A 51 21.90 6.46 12.55
CA ALA A 51 22.69 7.54 11.95
C ALA A 51 23.74 7.01 10.95
N LYS A 52 24.41 5.89 11.26
CA LYS A 52 25.37 5.25 10.36
C LYS A 52 24.70 4.66 9.11
N GLU A 53 23.54 4.03 9.27
CA GLU A 53 22.77 3.50 8.13
C GLU A 53 22.29 4.62 7.20
N ALA A 54 21.90 5.78 7.76
CA ALA A 54 21.53 6.95 6.97
C ALA A 54 22.72 7.55 6.21
N GLU A 55 23.91 7.56 6.80
CA GLU A 55 25.15 8.01 6.15
C GLU A 55 25.57 7.07 5.01
N GLU A 56 25.52 5.74 5.22
CA GLU A 56 25.78 4.76 4.15
C GLU A 56 24.75 4.85 3.00
N ALA A 57 23.48 5.08 3.31
CA ALA A 57 22.44 5.27 2.29
C ALA A 57 22.68 6.55 1.46
N ALA A 58 23.15 7.63 2.08
CA ALA A 58 23.52 8.86 1.38
C ALA A 58 24.75 8.66 0.48
N LEU A 59 25.73 7.86 0.92
CA LEU A 59 26.91 7.53 0.12
C LEU A 59 26.54 6.70 -1.13
N ARG A 60 25.69 5.67 -0.99
CA ARG A 60 25.20 4.87 -2.13
C ARG A 60 24.43 5.72 -3.15
N ALA A 61 23.59 6.65 -2.69
CA ALA A 61 22.87 7.56 -3.57
C ALA A 61 23.82 8.50 -4.35
N ALA A 62 24.93 8.92 -3.74
CA ALA A 62 25.94 9.73 -4.42
C ALA A 62 26.73 8.93 -5.47
N GLU A 63 27.06 7.66 -5.18
CA GLU A 63 27.70 6.75 -6.13
C GLU A 63 26.81 6.46 -7.35
N GLU A 64 25.51 6.22 -7.13
CA GLU A 64 24.53 6.04 -8.22
C GLU A 64 24.42 7.28 -9.12
N GLN A 65 24.43 8.48 -8.53
CA GLN A 65 24.44 9.73 -9.31
C GLN A 65 25.72 9.89 -10.13
N GLN A 66 26.87 9.49 -9.58
CA GLN A 66 28.14 9.55 -10.28
C GLN A 66 28.21 8.53 -11.43
N GLN A 67 27.63 7.34 -11.25
CA GLN A 67 27.51 6.33 -12.30
C GLN A 67 26.57 6.81 -13.42
N HIS A 68 25.41 7.36 -13.07
CA HIS A 68 24.49 7.93 -14.05
C HIS A 68 25.13 9.04 -14.89
N LYS A 69 25.98 9.88 -14.28
CA LYS A 69 26.73 10.92 -14.99
C LYS A 69 27.73 10.33 -16.00
N LYS A 70 28.41 9.24 -15.66
CA LYS A 70 29.31 8.52 -16.57
C LYS A 70 28.55 7.89 -17.73
N ASP A 71 27.40 7.26 -17.46
CA ASP A 71 26.56 6.65 -18.48
C ASP A 71 26.02 7.70 -19.47
N VAL A 72 25.67 8.89 -18.98
CA VAL A 72 25.28 10.05 -19.81
C VAL A 72 26.47 10.57 -20.63
N GLU A 73 27.66 10.66 -20.07
CA GLU A 73 28.88 11.04 -20.79
C GLU A 73 29.28 10.02 -21.87
N GLU A 74 29.02 8.73 -21.64
CA GLU A 74 29.26 7.65 -22.59
C GLU A 74 28.20 7.64 -23.71
N ALA A 75 26.93 7.89 -23.38
CA ALA A 75 25.88 8.11 -24.37
C ALA A 75 26.15 9.33 -25.27
N LEU A 76 26.77 10.38 -24.72
CA LEU A 76 27.20 11.56 -25.46
C LEU A 76 28.36 11.30 -26.43
N LYS A 77 29.16 10.24 -26.24
CA LYS A 77 30.25 9.86 -27.16
C LYS A 77 29.76 9.16 -28.44
N HIS A 78 28.51 8.71 -28.49
CA HIS A 78 27.93 8.01 -29.63
C HIS A 78 26.94 8.83 -30.46
N PHE A 79 26.89 10.16 -30.29
CA PHE A 79 25.92 11.03 -30.96
C PHE A 79 26.51 11.73 -32.21
N ASP A 80 25.83 11.55 -33.34
CA ASP A 80 26.27 11.85 -34.72
C ASP A 80 26.37 13.37 -35.07
N GLN A 81 27.15 13.68 -36.12
CA GLN A 81 27.72 14.99 -36.46
C GLN A 81 26.75 16.08 -36.94
N GLU A 82 25.47 15.76 -37.17
CA GLU A 82 24.51 16.70 -37.78
C GLU A 82 24.06 17.84 -36.84
N THR A 83 24.36 17.73 -35.53
CA THR A 83 23.98 18.73 -34.51
C THR A 83 25.07 19.77 -34.16
N GLN A 84 26.25 19.71 -34.79
CA GLN A 84 27.34 20.64 -34.46
C GLN A 84 27.09 22.09 -34.95
N HIS A 85 26.31 22.28 -36.02
CA HIS A 85 26.02 23.61 -36.55
C HIS A 85 25.11 24.42 -35.59
N ASP A 86 24.10 23.77 -35.02
CA ASP A 86 23.13 24.40 -34.12
C ASP A 86 23.73 24.72 -32.73
N ALA A 87 24.63 23.86 -32.23
CA ALA A 87 25.34 24.09 -30.97
C ALA A 87 26.33 25.27 -31.08
N VAL A 88 26.99 25.45 -32.22
CA VAL A 88 27.87 26.60 -32.49
C VAL A 88 27.07 27.89 -32.61
N LEU A 89 25.89 27.85 -33.25
CA LEU A 89 24.99 29.01 -33.38
C LEU A 89 24.41 29.42 -32.02
N ALA A 90 24.07 28.45 -31.16
CA ALA A 90 23.59 28.69 -29.81
C ALA A 90 24.66 29.33 -28.91
N ARG A 91 25.91 28.83 -28.98
CA ARG A 91 27.05 29.41 -28.25
C ARG A 91 27.40 30.83 -28.71
N ARG A 92 27.29 31.11 -30.01
CA ARG A 92 27.49 32.46 -30.56
C ARG A 92 26.43 33.44 -30.06
N LYS A 93 25.16 33.03 -30.03
CA LYS A 93 24.06 33.83 -29.47
C LYS A 93 24.19 34.04 -27.96
N ALA A 94 24.63 33.03 -27.21
CA ALA A 94 24.85 33.15 -25.77
C ALA A 94 25.98 34.13 -25.43
N ARG A 95 27.10 34.10 -26.17
CA ARG A 95 28.20 35.08 -26.03
C ARG A 95 27.76 36.50 -26.37
N GLU A 96 26.95 36.68 -27.41
CA GLU A 96 26.43 37.99 -27.80
C GLU A 96 25.47 38.57 -26.74
N MET A 97 24.64 37.73 -26.11
CA MET A 97 23.76 38.14 -25.02
C MET A 97 24.54 38.49 -23.75
N ALA A 98 25.58 37.72 -23.41
CA ALA A 98 26.45 38.03 -22.27
C ALA A 98 27.18 39.37 -22.46
N ARG A 99 27.70 39.64 -23.67
CA ARG A 99 28.31 40.92 -24.02
C ARG A 99 27.33 42.08 -23.85
N LYS A 100 26.12 41.97 -24.41
CA LYS A 100 25.09 43.02 -24.31
C LYS A 100 24.64 43.26 -22.87
N ARG A 101 24.66 42.23 -22.02
CA ARG A 101 24.27 42.33 -20.60
C ARG A 101 25.33 43.07 -19.78
N ILE A 102 26.60 42.75 -19.96
CA ILE A 102 27.71 43.42 -19.25
C ILE A 102 27.83 44.89 -19.70
N GLU A 103 27.65 45.15 -21.01
CA GLU A 103 27.65 46.49 -21.58
C GLU A 103 26.47 47.33 -21.03
N ALA A 104 25.28 46.71 -20.86
CA ALA A 104 24.12 47.32 -20.22
C ALA A 104 24.31 47.54 -18.71
N GLU A 105 24.99 46.63 -18.00
CA GLU A 105 25.31 46.79 -16.58
C GLU A 105 26.31 47.92 -16.33
N LEU A 106 27.38 48.03 -17.13
CA LEU A 106 28.32 49.15 -17.06
C LEU A 106 27.66 50.50 -17.44
N GLN A 107 26.75 50.50 -18.41
CA GLN A 107 25.94 51.69 -18.75
C GLN A 107 24.97 52.06 -17.62
N ALA A 108 24.37 51.08 -16.95
CA ALA A 108 23.50 51.29 -15.81
C ALA A 108 24.27 51.78 -14.58
N GLU A 109 25.49 51.31 -14.33
CA GLU A 109 26.36 51.77 -13.25
C GLU A 109 26.77 53.25 -13.42
N ALA A 110 27.06 53.65 -14.67
CA ALA A 110 27.33 55.05 -15.03
C ALA A 110 26.08 55.97 -14.89
N GLN A 111 24.87 55.43 -15.06
CA GLN A 111 23.61 56.16 -14.87
C GLN A 111 23.15 56.19 -13.40
N ALA A 112 23.39 55.13 -12.63
CA ALA A 112 22.98 55.02 -11.23
C ALA A 112 23.81 55.90 -10.27
N THR A 113 25.03 56.26 -10.65
CA THR A 113 25.88 57.21 -9.92
C THR A 113 25.72 58.66 -10.38
N ALA A 114 24.85 58.92 -11.35
CA ALA A 114 24.48 60.26 -11.78
C ALA A 114 23.47 60.88 -10.80
N LEU A 115 23.83 61.99 -10.16
CA LEU A 115 22.84 62.82 -9.44
C LEU A 115 21.68 63.16 -10.37
N THR A 116 20.44 62.98 -9.90
CA THR A 116 19.27 63.36 -10.72
C THR A 116 19.27 64.88 -10.99
N PRO A 117 18.64 65.36 -12.10
CA PRO A 117 18.69 66.79 -12.46
C PRO A 117 18.16 67.73 -11.36
N HIS A 118 17.24 67.24 -10.53
CA HIS A 118 16.68 67.98 -9.42
C HIS A 118 17.62 68.03 -8.19
N GLU A 119 18.27 66.91 -7.86
CA GLU A 119 19.23 66.81 -6.76
C GLU A 119 20.50 67.61 -7.05
N ARG A 120 21.01 67.54 -8.29
CA ARG A 120 22.16 68.33 -8.74
C ARG A 120 21.88 69.83 -8.64
N ARG A 121 20.71 70.30 -9.11
CA ARG A 121 20.28 71.71 -8.98
C ARG A 121 20.12 72.16 -7.52
N LYS A 122 19.69 71.27 -6.62
CA LYS A 122 19.59 71.56 -5.18
C LYS A 122 20.97 71.71 -4.54
N LEU A 123 21.91 70.83 -4.88
CA LEU A 123 23.29 70.88 -4.37
C LEU A 123 24.05 72.07 -4.95
N GLU A 124 23.91 72.38 -6.25
CA GLU A 124 24.49 73.57 -6.88
C GLU A 124 24.01 74.88 -6.24
N LYS A 125 22.70 74.98 -5.91
CA LYS A 125 22.13 76.14 -5.19
C LYS A 125 22.64 76.27 -3.75
N LYS A 126 22.92 75.16 -3.06
CA LYS A 126 23.49 75.16 -1.70
C LYS A 126 24.98 75.51 -1.73
N ALA A 127 25.73 74.94 -2.66
CA ALA A 127 27.14 75.25 -2.92
C ALA A 127 27.35 76.74 -3.28
N ALA A 128 26.44 77.33 -4.06
CA ALA A 128 26.47 78.76 -4.40
C ALA A 128 26.20 79.68 -3.19
N LYS A 129 25.55 79.16 -2.13
CA LYS A 129 25.33 79.87 -0.85
C LYS A 129 26.46 79.64 0.18
N GLY A 130 27.57 79.04 -0.23
CA GLY A 130 28.76 78.87 0.61
C GLY A 130 28.84 77.54 1.37
N ASP A 131 27.97 76.57 1.07
CA ASP A 131 28.00 75.24 1.70
C ASP A 131 29.11 74.36 1.07
N GLU A 132 30.22 74.19 1.79
CA GLU A 132 31.38 73.39 1.34
C GLU A 132 31.05 71.89 1.21
N VAL A 133 30.09 71.37 1.98
CA VAL A 133 29.69 69.95 1.91
C VAL A 133 28.96 69.68 0.60
N ALA A 134 28.13 70.62 0.15
CA ALA A 134 27.47 70.52 -1.16
C ALA A 134 28.47 70.59 -2.33
N ARG A 135 29.55 71.38 -2.20
CA ARG A 135 30.63 71.44 -3.21
C ARG A 135 31.43 70.14 -3.31
N SER A 136 31.79 69.52 -2.18
CA SER A 136 32.54 68.27 -2.19
C SER A 136 31.71 67.10 -2.76
N GLN A 137 30.41 67.06 -2.47
CA GLN A 137 29.48 66.07 -3.00
C GLN A 137 29.32 66.18 -4.53
N LEU A 138 29.33 67.39 -5.10
CA LEU A 138 29.29 67.57 -6.56
C LEU A 138 30.57 67.05 -7.24
N MET A 139 31.75 67.36 -6.68
CA MET A 139 33.04 66.90 -7.25
C MET A 139 33.20 65.38 -7.16
N ALA A 140 32.73 64.75 -6.08
CA ALA A 140 32.77 63.30 -5.93
C ALA A 140 31.89 62.59 -6.97
N ALA A 141 30.69 63.11 -7.25
CA ALA A 141 29.80 62.56 -8.27
C ALA A 141 30.39 62.65 -9.69
N ASP A 142 31.01 63.78 -10.04
CA ASP A 142 31.65 63.95 -11.36
C ASP A 142 32.89 63.05 -11.53
N ALA A 143 33.64 62.79 -10.45
CA ALA A 143 34.80 61.89 -10.47
C ALA A 143 34.42 60.40 -10.68
N VAL A 144 33.29 59.97 -10.11
CA VAL A 144 32.78 58.60 -10.24
C VAL A 144 32.32 58.33 -11.68
N GLN A 145 31.64 59.29 -12.30
CA GLN A 145 31.23 59.17 -13.72
C GLN A 145 32.42 59.08 -14.69
N ARG A 146 33.53 59.79 -14.41
CA ARG A 146 34.75 59.70 -15.23
C ARG A 146 35.37 58.31 -15.19
N LYS A 147 35.46 57.71 -13.99
CA LYS A 147 36.07 56.39 -13.77
C LYS A 147 35.25 55.25 -14.38
N ALA A 148 33.92 55.37 -14.40
CA ALA A 148 33.03 54.41 -15.06
C ALA A 148 33.19 54.43 -16.59
N ARG A 149 33.39 55.62 -17.20
CA ARG A 149 33.63 55.76 -18.65
C ARG A 149 34.97 55.19 -19.09
N GLU A 150 36.01 55.31 -18.27
CA GLU A 150 37.34 54.73 -18.53
C GLU A 150 37.29 53.19 -18.53
N ARG A 151 36.60 52.57 -17.55
CA ARG A 151 36.43 51.11 -17.47
C ARG A 151 35.67 50.50 -18.65
N LEU A 152 34.69 51.22 -19.19
CA LEU A 152 33.95 50.78 -20.39
C LEU A 152 34.84 50.79 -21.65
N ALA A 153 35.86 51.67 -21.71
CA ALA A 153 36.76 51.78 -22.84
C ALA A 153 37.90 50.72 -22.85
N GLU A 154 38.24 50.16 -21.69
CA GLU A 154 39.29 49.12 -21.54
C GLU A 154 38.78 47.67 -21.71
N PHE A 155 37.46 47.45 -21.85
CA PHE A 155 36.89 46.11 -21.90
C PHE A 155 37.00 45.45 -23.29
N ASP A 156 37.87 44.43 -23.44
CA ASP A 156 37.95 43.57 -24.64
C ASP A 156 37.13 42.28 -24.45
N ALA A 157 36.11 42.09 -25.29
CA ALA A 157 35.15 41.00 -25.19
C ALA A 157 35.63 39.66 -25.80
N SER A 158 36.84 39.59 -26.34
CA SER A 158 37.36 38.40 -27.02
C SER A 158 37.90 37.30 -26.11
N GLU A 159 38.11 37.57 -24.81
CA GLU A 159 38.74 36.62 -23.85
C GLU A 159 37.76 35.90 -22.89
N PHE A 160 36.44 36.08 -23.01
CA PHE A 160 35.50 35.60 -21.97
C PHE A 160 35.08 34.12 -22.14
N ASP A 161 35.38 33.27 -21.15
CA ASP A 161 34.94 31.86 -21.06
C ASP A 161 33.64 31.72 -20.24
N ALA A 162 32.58 31.21 -20.88
CA ALA A 162 31.22 31.16 -20.35
C ALA A 162 30.96 30.01 -19.36
N THR A 163 31.99 29.26 -18.95
CA THR A 163 31.84 28.12 -18.04
C THR A 163 32.14 28.42 -16.57
N GLN A 164 32.59 29.62 -16.22
CA GLN A 164 32.86 29.98 -14.84
C GLN A 164 31.75 30.84 -14.22
N VAL A 165 31.40 30.46 -12.99
CA VAL A 165 30.75 31.23 -11.91
C VAL A 165 29.27 30.91 -11.64
N ILE A 166 29.08 30.00 -10.67
CA ILE A 166 28.06 30.10 -9.63
C ILE A 166 28.82 30.20 -8.29
N GLU A 167 28.83 31.37 -7.65
CA GLU A 167 28.85 31.52 -6.19
C GLU A 167 28.09 32.80 -5.80
N PRO A 168 27.39 32.83 -4.64
CA PRO A 168 26.54 33.95 -4.23
C PRO A 168 27.31 34.94 -3.35
N VAL A 169 27.35 36.21 -3.74
CA VAL A 169 27.80 37.31 -2.87
C VAL A 169 26.60 38.10 -2.38
N ALA A 170 26.51 38.23 -1.05
CA ALA A 170 25.45 38.89 -0.30
C ALA A 170 25.27 40.37 -0.68
N SER A 171 24.00 40.77 -0.80
CA SER A 171 23.52 42.12 -1.14
C SER A 171 23.43 43.07 0.06
N LYS A 172 23.69 44.37 -0.16
CA LYS A 172 23.11 45.50 0.58
C LYS A 172 22.38 46.43 -0.41
N GLU A 173 21.07 46.13 -0.59
CA GLU A 173 19.88 46.85 -1.14
C GLU A 173 19.92 47.98 -2.20
N PRO A 174 18.84 48.17 -3.03
CA PRO A 174 17.95 47.15 -3.63
C PRO A 174 17.53 47.43 -5.11
N PRO A 175 17.39 46.40 -5.95
CA PRO A 175 16.42 46.40 -7.06
C PRO A 175 15.03 45.97 -6.56
N VAL A 176 13.97 46.31 -7.29
CA VAL A 176 12.57 45.94 -6.93
C VAL A 176 12.48 44.43 -6.75
N LEU A 177 12.36 43.98 -5.51
CA LEU A 177 12.29 42.56 -5.14
C LEU A 177 11.02 41.95 -5.72
N VAL A 178 11.18 41.08 -6.73
CA VAL A 178 10.12 40.17 -7.13
C VAL A 178 9.86 39.25 -5.93
N VAL A 179 8.64 39.26 -5.42
CA VAL A 179 8.29 38.52 -4.21
C VAL A 179 8.36 37.02 -4.49
N THR A 180 9.34 36.36 -3.88
CA THR A 180 9.55 34.91 -3.97
C THR A 180 8.85 34.15 -2.85
N ASP A 181 8.52 34.81 -1.73
CA ASP A 181 7.78 34.22 -0.62
C ASP A 181 6.34 33.84 -1.00
N LYS A 182 5.91 32.64 -0.59
CA LYS A 182 4.64 32.05 -1.00
C LYS A 182 3.42 32.67 -0.31
N LYS A 183 3.57 33.25 0.88
CA LYS A 183 2.49 33.93 1.62
C LYS A 183 2.33 35.35 1.12
N GLU A 184 3.43 36.08 0.97
CA GLU A 184 3.41 37.46 0.44
C GLU A 184 2.93 37.50 -1.01
N ARG A 185 3.38 36.55 -1.85
CA ARG A 185 2.88 36.43 -3.22
C ARG A 185 1.37 36.22 -3.28
N LYS A 186 0.79 35.43 -2.36
CA LYS A 186 -0.67 35.24 -2.30
C LYS A 186 -1.41 36.49 -1.84
N LEU A 187 -0.80 37.29 -0.98
CA LEU A 187 -1.37 38.58 -0.54
C LEU A 187 -1.39 39.57 -1.72
N LEU A 188 -0.28 39.68 -2.46
CA LEU A 188 -0.18 40.51 -3.66
C LEU A 188 -1.14 40.06 -4.78
N GLU A 189 -1.31 38.74 -4.98
CA GLU A 189 -2.31 38.21 -5.93
C GLU A 189 -3.75 38.56 -5.52
N LYS A 190 -4.03 38.72 -4.21
CA LYS A 190 -5.34 39.14 -3.69
C LYS A 190 -5.54 40.64 -3.90
N GLU A 191 -4.56 41.46 -3.54
CA GLU A 191 -4.61 42.92 -3.72
C GLU A 191 -4.75 43.29 -5.21
N LEU A 192 -3.96 42.67 -6.09
CA LEU A 192 -4.09 42.84 -7.55
C LEU A 192 -5.50 42.48 -8.04
N LYS A 193 -6.13 41.46 -7.46
CA LYS A 193 -7.48 41.04 -7.85
C LYS A 193 -8.54 42.04 -7.40
N ASP A 194 -8.36 42.67 -6.25
CA ASP A 194 -9.26 43.69 -5.72
C ASP A 194 -9.14 44.98 -6.55
N VAL A 195 -7.93 45.45 -6.84
CA VAL A 195 -7.68 46.59 -7.76
C VAL A 195 -8.30 46.34 -9.16
N MET A 196 -8.11 45.14 -9.71
CA MET A 196 -8.72 44.78 -11.01
C MET A 196 -10.27 44.70 -10.98
N LYS A 197 -10.87 44.51 -9.80
CA LYS A 197 -12.33 44.52 -9.63
C LYS A 197 -12.85 45.96 -9.65
N ASP A 198 -12.14 46.86 -9.00
CA ASP A 198 -12.47 48.28 -8.94
C ASP A 198 -12.24 48.94 -10.30
N GLN A 199 -11.15 48.61 -11.00
CA GLN A 199 -10.91 49.04 -12.38
C GLN A 199 -12.08 48.67 -13.31
N LYS A 200 -12.67 47.48 -13.14
CA LYS A 200 -13.87 47.06 -13.92
C LYS A 200 -15.13 47.79 -13.49
N PHE A 201 -15.26 48.16 -12.23
CA PHE A 201 -16.40 48.93 -11.73
C PHE A 201 -16.39 50.34 -12.31
N PHE A 202 -15.26 51.04 -12.19
CA PHE A 202 -15.08 52.39 -12.75
C PHE A 202 -15.11 52.39 -14.28
N GLY A 203 -14.54 51.38 -14.95
CA GLY A 203 -14.67 51.26 -16.41
C GLY A 203 -16.12 51.12 -16.90
N LYS A 204 -17.01 50.47 -16.12
CA LYS A 204 -18.45 50.46 -16.42
C LYS A 204 -19.10 51.81 -16.15
N LYS A 205 -18.68 52.52 -15.11
CA LYS A 205 -19.18 53.87 -14.76
C LYS A 205 -18.78 54.89 -15.83
N SER A 206 -17.51 54.91 -16.26
CA SER A 206 -16.99 55.73 -17.37
C SER A 206 -17.79 55.48 -18.65
N LYS A 207 -17.97 54.22 -19.06
CA LYS A 207 -18.78 53.91 -20.25
C LYS A 207 -20.22 54.43 -20.16
N LYS A 208 -20.84 54.33 -18.98
CA LYS A 208 -22.21 54.85 -18.76
C LYS A 208 -22.27 56.37 -18.86
N LEU A 209 -21.27 57.08 -18.35
CA LEU A 209 -21.16 58.54 -18.42
C LEU A 209 -20.89 59.00 -19.87
N GLN A 210 -20.01 58.31 -20.60
CA GLN A 210 -19.77 58.53 -22.03
C GLN A 210 -21.07 58.31 -22.85
N ASP A 211 -21.84 57.26 -22.57
CA ASP A 211 -23.14 57.01 -23.21
C ASP A 211 -24.18 58.09 -22.84
N GLN A 212 -24.08 58.70 -21.65
CA GLN A 212 -24.95 59.81 -21.24
C GLN A 212 -24.59 61.10 -21.96
N LEU A 213 -23.29 61.44 -22.06
CA LEU A 213 -22.79 62.59 -22.81
C LEU A 213 -23.17 62.50 -24.29
N ALA A 214 -23.00 61.33 -24.91
CA ALA A 214 -23.37 61.09 -26.31
C ALA A 214 -24.87 61.34 -26.59
N LYS A 215 -25.74 61.13 -25.59
CA LYS A 215 -27.19 61.40 -25.70
C LYS A 215 -27.57 62.85 -25.46
N MET A 216 -26.73 63.63 -24.78
CA MET A 216 -27.00 65.04 -24.48
C MET A 216 -26.70 65.95 -25.67
N GLY A 217 -25.84 65.53 -26.60
CA GLY A 217 -25.50 66.28 -27.81
C GLY A 217 -24.38 67.31 -27.59
N ASP A 218 -24.11 68.12 -28.61
CA ASP A 218 -22.99 69.07 -28.59
C ASP A 218 -23.23 70.24 -27.62
N ALA A 219 -22.18 70.62 -26.87
CA ALA A 219 -22.18 71.74 -25.95
C ALA A 219 -22.53 73.07 -26.64
N GLU A 220 -22.14 73.22 -27.91
CA GLU A 220 -22.43 74.41 -28.72
C GLU A 220 -23.93 74.59 -28.98
N ALA A 221 -24.68 73.49 -29.14
CA ALA A 221 -26.12 73.49 -29.40
C ALA A 221 -26.98 73.72 -28.14
N LEU A 222 -26.37 73.66 -26.95
CA LEU A 222 -27.06 73.76 -25.66
C LEU A 222 -26.79 75.09 -24.92
N LYS A 223 -26.00 76.01 -25.50
CA LYS A 223 -25.62 77.29 -24.87
C LYS A 223 -26.82 78.17 -24.44
N ASP A 224 -27.94 78.10 -25.18
CA ASP A 224 -29.16 78.86 -24.88
C ASP A 224 -30.12 78.13 -23.90
N GLN A 225 -29.75 76.94 -23.42
CA GLN A 225 -30.54 76.12 -22.48
C GLN A 225 -29.75 75.87 -21.18
N PRO A 226 -29.67 76.85 -20.26
CA PRO A 226 -28.71 76.87 -19.16
C PRO A 226 -28.76 75.62 -18.27
N ARG A 227 -29.95 75.10 -17.94
CA ARG A 227 -30.09 73.88 -17.13
C ARG A 227 -29.56 72.61 -17.79
N LYS A 228 -29.60 72.52 -19.13
CA LYS A 228 -29.07 71.36 -19.86
C LYS A 228 -27.57 71.47 -20.07
N TYR A 229 -27.08 72.69 -20.31
CA TYR A 229 -25.66 73.00 -20.41
C TYR A 229 -24.93 72.72 -19.08
N GLU A 230 -25.49 73.16 -17.95
CA GLU A 230 -24.95 72.90 -16.61
C GLU A 230 -24.90 71.40 -16.29
N LYS A 231 -25.92 70.64 -16.69
CA LYS A 231 -25.95 69.18 -16.54
C LYS A 231 -24.92 68.46 -17.42
N LEU A 232 -24.68 68.96 -18.63
CA LEU A 232 -23.66 68.42 -19.54
C LEU A 232 -22.25 68.63 -18.97
N ILE A 233 -21.96 69.84 -18.48
CA ILE A 233 -20.68 70.15 -17.81
C ILE A 233 -20.49 69.28 -16.57
N ALA A 234 -21.50 69.16 -15.70
CA ALA A 234 -21.40 68.32 -14.50
C ALA A 234 -21.19 66.83 -14.84
N THR A 235 -21.77 66.34 -15.94
CA THR A 235 -21.56 64.95 -16.39
C THR A 235 -20.16 64.76 -17.00
N GLN A 236 -19.61 65.79 -17.66
CA GLN A 236 -18.25 65.79 -18.18
C GLN A 236 -17.22 65.81 -17.02
N GLU A 237 -17.44 66.65 -16.01
CA GLU A 237 -16.60 66.72 -14.81
C GLU A 237 -16.61 65.38 -14.06
N GLU A 238 -17.78 64.75 -13.90
CA GLU A 238 -17.87 63.40 -13.29
C GLU A 238 -17.16 62.32 -14.14
N LEU A 239 -17.14 62.44 -15.47
CA LEU A 239 -16.41 61.53 -16.34
C LEU A 239 -14.90 61.70 -16.15
N ASP A 240 -14.42 62.93 -16.15
CA ASP A 240 -13.00 63.26 -15.99
C ASP A 240 -12.47 62.74 -14.63
N ASP A 241 -13.25 62.89 -13.55
CA ASP A 241 -12.93 62.32 -12.23
C ASP A 241 -12.85 60.79 -12.26
N VAL A 242 -13.80 60.13 -12.93
CA VAL A 242 -13.81 58.66 -13.05
C VAL A 242 -12.65 58.15 -13.91
N GLU A 243 -12.24 58.90 -14.94
CA GLU A 243 -11.09 58.55 -15.78
C GLU A 243 -9.76 58.76 -15.05
N ALA A 244 -9.66 59.78 -14.19
CA ALA A 244 -8.51 59.97 -13.30
C ALA A 244 -8.35 58.79 -12.31
N GLU A 245 -9.46 58.33 -11.72
CA GLU A 245 -9.46 57.18 -10.80
C GLU A 245 -9.02 55.88 -11.51
N ILE A 246 -9.46 55.66 -12.75
CA ILE A 246 -9.03 54.51 -13.57
C ILE A 246 -7.51 54.57 -13.81
N ALA A 247 -6.96 55.76 -14.09
CA ALA A 247 -5.53 55.93 -14.33
C ALA A 247 -4.68 55.64 -13.08
N ASP A 248 -5.19 55.96 -11.89
CA ASP A 248 -4.50 55.65 -10.64
C ASP A 248 -4.58 54.16 -10.28
N LEU A 249 -5.73 53.52 -10.49
CA LEU A 249 -5.87 52.06 -10.38
C LEU A 249 -4.97 51.30 -11.38
N ASP A 250 -4.73 51.86 -12.57
CA ASP A 250 -3.81 51.28 -13.55
C ASP A 250 -2.35 51.33 -13.08
N LYS A 251 -1.91 52.44 -12.49
CA LYS A 251 -0.58 52.56 -11.87
C LYS A 251 -0.42 51.59 -10.70
N GLU A 252 -1.47 51.45 -9.88
CA GLU A 252 -1.47 50.55 -8.74
C GLU A 252 -1.42 49.07 -9.18
N ALA A 253 -2.21 48.71 -10.19
CA ALA A 253 -2.15 47.37 -10.78
C ALA A 253 -0.79 47.08 -11.44
N ALA A 254 -0.14 48.06 -12.07
CA ALA A 254 1.20 47.93 -12.64
C ALA A 254 2.26 47.66 -11.56
N LYS A 255 2.14 48.33 -10.40
CA LYS A 255 3.01 48.10 -9.23
C LYS A 255 2.90 46.66 -8.72
N TYR A 256 1.67 46.16 -8.55
CA TYR A 256 1.44 44.78 -8.12
C TYR A 256 1.92 43.75 -9.14
N ARG A 257 1.74 44.00 -10.44
CA ARG A 257 2.26 43.13 -11.52
C ARG A 257 3.79 43.09 -11.53
N ALA A 258 4.45 44.22 -11.33
CA ALA A 258 5.91 44.30 -11.25
C ALA A 258 6.46 43.50 -10.05
N GLN A 259 5.84 43.64 -8.87
CA GLN A 259 6.21 42.87 -7.68
C GLN A 259 5.99 41.35 -7.84
N LEU A 260 5.03 40.96 -8.68
CA LEU A 260 4.74 39.56 -9.03
C LEU A 260 5.59 39.03 -10.21
N GLY A 261 6.44 39.87 -10.83
CA GLY A 261 7.23 39.50 -12.01
C GLY A 261 6.38 39.19 -13.25
N MET A 262 5.18 39.79 -13.36
CA MET A 262 4.25 39.58 -14.47
C MET A 262 4.44 40.66 -15.55
N ALA A 263 4.40 40.28 -16.82
CA ALA A 263 4.40 41.23 -17.94
C ALA A 263 3.15 42.14 -17.92
N GLU A 264 3.28 43.35 -18.47
CA GLU A 264 2.18 44.30 -18.62
C GLU A 264 0.98 43.65 -19.34
N GLY A 265 -0.22 43.77 -18.74
CA GLY A 265 -1.45 43.18 -19.28
C GLY A 265 -1.64 41.67 -19.06
N ALA A 266 -0.71 40.97 -18.39
CA ALA A 266 -0.84 39.53 -18.11
C ALA A 266 -1.99 39.22 -17.13
N LYS A 267 -2.87 38.26 -17.48
CA LYS A 267 -3.98 37.81 -16.63
C LYS A 267 -3.49 36.82 -15.58
N LEU A 268 -4.01 36.92 -14.35
CA LEU A 268 -3.83 35.89 -13.31
C LEU A 268 -4.29 34.52 -13.84
N LYS A 269 -3.43 33.49 -13.79
CA LYS A 269 -3.76 32.12 -14.20
C LYS A 269 -4.96 31.62 -13.39
N LYS A 270 -6.07 31.29 -14.05
CA LYS A 270 -7.19 30.60 -13.39
C LYS A 270 -6.68 29.26 -12.84
N LYS A 271 -7.14 28.84 -11.65
CA LYS A 271 -6.81 27.53 -11.05
C LYS A 271 -7.43 26.38 -11.87
N THR A 272 -6.84 26.07 -13.02
CA THR A 272 -7.25 24.96 -13.91
C THR A 272 -6.99 23.59 -13.26
N GLY A 273 -6.02 23.49 -12.34
CA GLY A 273 -5.65 22.25 -11.66
C GLY A 273 -6.76 21.64 -10.78
N ARG A 274 -7.69 22.43 -10.22
CA ARG A 274 -8.82 21.88 -9.43
C ARG A 274 -9.86 21.18 -10.29
N LYS A 275 -10.07 21.63 -11.53
CA LYS A 275 -11.00 20.96 -12.47
C LYS A 275 -10.39 19.68 -13.02
N ILE A 276 -9.10 19.70 -13.34
CA ILE A 276 -8.37 18.49 -13.78
C ILE A 276 -8.34 17.45 -12.65
N LEU A 277 -8.03 17.85 -11.42
CA LEU A 277 -8.04 16.94 -10.26
C LEU A 277 -9.44 16.36 -9.99
N ALA A 278 -10.50 17.17 -10.11
CA ALA A 278 -11.87 16.69 -9.95
C ALA A 278 -12.28 15.70 -11.05
N VAL A 279 -11.84 15.93 -12.31
CA VAL A 279 -12.08 15.01 -13.43
C VAL A 279 -11.29 13.72 -13.25
N VAL A 280 -10.03 13.78 -12.84
CA VAL A 280 -9.21 12.59 -12.53
C VAL A 280 -9.83 11.80 -11.38
N LEU A 281 -10.25 12.47 -10.30
CA LEU A 281 -10.92 11.81 -9.17
C LEU A 281 -12.24 11.17 -9.60
N ALA A 282 -13.05 11.85 -10.42
CA ALA A 282 -14.28 11.30 -10.96
C ALA A 282 -14.05 10.10 -11.87
N LEU A 283 -12.99 10.10 -12.70
CA LEU A 283 -12.60 8.96 -13.51
C LEU A 283 -12.09 7.78 -12.67
N LEU A 284 -11.34 8.05 -11.59
CA LEU A 284 -10.91 7.01 -10.65
C LEU A 284 -12.08 6.42 -9.88
N ILE A 285 -13.05 7.24 -9.46
CA ILE A 285 -14.29 6.77 -8.84
C ILE A 285 -15.09 5.94 -9.84
N LEU A 286 -15.25 6.42 -11.08
CA LEU A 286 -15.95 5.69 -12.14
C LEU A 286 -15.26 4.35 -12.42
N LEU A 287 -13.94 4.34 -12.58
CA LEU A 287 -13.15 3.12 -12.78
C LEU A 287 -13.29 2.17 -11.58
N GLY A 288 -13.24 2.71 -10.36
CA GLY A 288 -13.46 1.96 -9.12
C GLY A 288 -14.87 1.38 -9.02
N THR A 289 -15.90 2.11 -9.46
CA THR A 289 -17.29 1.59 -9.52
C THR A 289 -17.46 0.54 -10.59
N ILE A 290 -16.86 0.70 -11.77
CA ILE A 290 -16.87 -0.30 -12.84
C ILE A 290 -16.16 -1.57 -12.38
N LEU A 291 -14.99 -1.42 -11.73
CA LEU A 291 -14.25 -2.52 -11.13
C LEU A 291 -15.06 -3.18 -10.00
N GLY A 292 -15.69 -2.40 -9.13
CA GLY A 292 -16.55 -2.88 -8.06
C GLY A 292 -17.75 -3.67 -8.59
N ILE A 293 -18.43 -3.17 -9.63
CA ILE A 293 -19.51 -3.88 -10.31
C ILE A 293 -18.99 -5.16 -10.98
N PHE A 294 -17.83 -5.10 -11.61
CA PHE A 294 -17.19 -6.27 -12.22
C PHE A 294 -16.92 -7.36 -11.18
N VAL A 295 -16.28 -7.02 -10.06
CA VAL A 295 -15.97 -7.96 -8.98
C VAL A 295 -17.26 -8.46 -8.32
N TYR A 296 -18.21 -7.58 -8.02
CA TYR A 296 -19.52 -7.96 -7.47
C TYR A 296 -20.25 -8.96 -8.37
N ARG A 297 -20.24 -8.75 -9.69
CA ARG A 297 -20.82 -9.69 -10.65
C ARG A 297 -20.13 -11.04 -10.65
N LYS A 298 -18.81 -11.09 -10.44
CA LYS A 298 -18.06 -12.35 -10.29
C LYS A 298 -18.41 -13.06 -9.00
N LEU A 299 -18.49 -12.34 -7.88
CA LEU A 299 -18.89 -12.91 -6.59
C LEU A 299 -20.34 -13.42 -6.59
N ASN A 300 -21.20 -12.91 -7.47
CA ASN A 300 -22.54 -13.46 -7.69
C ASN A 300 -22.55 -14.77 -8.49
N LEU A 301 -21.43 -15.20 -9.06
CA LEU A 301 -21.33 -16.53 -9.69
C LEU A 301 -21.25 -17.63 -8.63
N ILE A 302 -20.76 -17.33 -7.43
CA ILE A 302 -20.66 -18.28 -6.33
C ILE A 302 -22.06 -18.74 -5.96
N GLY A 303 -22.26 -20.05 -5.95
CA GLY A 303 -23.54 -20.65 -5.58
C GLY A 303 -24.02 -20.10 -4.24
N SER A 304 -25.25 -19.59 -4.21
CA SER A 304 -25.84 -18.98 -3.01
C SER A 304 -26.24 -19.99 -1.93
N ASN A 305 -26.10 -21.28 -2.21
CA ASN A 305 -26.62 -22.35 -1.41
C ASN A 305 -25.45 -23.27 -1.05
N VAL A 306 -24.99 -23.20 0.20
CA VAL A 306 -24.53 -24.42 0.87
C VAL A 306 -25.71 -25.37 0.69
N ASP A 307 -25.50 -26.58 0.13
CA ASP A 307 -26.62 -27.54 0.12
C ASP A 307 -27.04 -27.65 1.58
N GLU A 308 -28.28 -27.28 1.86
CA GLU A 308 -28.89 -27.54 3.16
C GLU A 308 -28.66 -29.03 3.39
N TYR A 309 -27.83 -29.35 4.39
CA TYR A 309 -27.60 -30.72 4.78
C TYR A 309 -28.97 -31.24 5.22
N THR A 310 -29.67 -31.90 4.32
CA THR A 310 -30.90 -32.61 4.63
C THR A 310 -30.44 -33.79 5.47
N GLY A 311 -30.40 -33.58 6.78
CA GLY A 311 -29.86 -34.52 7.73
C GLY A 311 -30.36 -35.93 7.45
N ILE A 312 -29.46 -36.90 7.57
CA ILE A 312 -29.92 -38.27 7.72
C ILE A 312 -30.68 -38.28 9.04
N GLU A 313 -31.96 -38.70 9.03
CA GLU A 313 -32.72 -38.86 10.27
C GLU A 313 -31.89 -39.73 11.22
N THR A 314 -31.59 -39.14 12.38
CA THR A 314 -30.52 -39.53 13.28
C THR A 314 -30.77 -40.80 14.07
N GLU A 315 -31.88 -41.50 13.79
CA GLU A 315 -32.26 -42.70 14.52
C GLU A 315 -31.62 -43.99 13.97
N GLU A 316 -31.02 -43.99 12.78
CA GLU A 316 -30.54 -45.24 12.15
C GLU A 316 -29.00 -45.44 12.12
N ILE A 317 -28.20 -44.45 12.54
CA ILE A 317 -26.73 -44.48 12.37
C ILE A 317 -25.99 -45.11 13.56
N LEU A 318 -26.67 -45.39 14.68
CA LEU A 318 -25.99 -45.67 15.94
C LEU A 318 -25.54 -47.12 16.19
N GLU A 319 -25.89 -48.11 15.38
CA GLU A 319 -25.61 -49.51 15.78
C GLU A 319 -25.16 -50.51 14.70
N ASN A 320 -25.06 -50.14 13.42
CA ASN A 320 -24.75 -51.14 12.40
C ASN A 320 -23.24 -51.32 12.16
N ASP A 321 -22.70 -52.32 12.86
CA ASP A 321 -21.54 -53.16 12.53
C ASP A 321 -20.14 -52.52 12.57
N ILE A 322 -19.79 -51.93 13.72
CA ILE A 322 -18.41 -52.09 14.19
C ILE A 322 -18.42 -53.21 15.23
N ASP A 323 -17.92 -54.38 14.83
CA ASP A 323 -17.52 -55.41 15.78
C ASP A 323 -16.41 -54.84 16.67
N ALA A 324 -16.81 -54.24 17.79
CA ALA A 324 -15.91 -53.68 18.79
C ALA A 324 -14.98 -54.76 19.39
N SER A 325 -15.25 -56.05 19.15
CA SER A 325 -14.34 -57.13 19.56
C SER A 325 -13.03 -57.14 18.76
N ALA A 326 -12.99 -56.51 17.57
CA ALA A 326 -11.74 -56.32 16.82
C ALA A 326 -10.84 -55.21 17.42
N ILE A 327 -11.35 -54.42 18.37
CA ILE A 327 -10.61 -53.41 19.14
C ILE A 327 -10.34 -53.90 20.58
N ASP A 328 -10.68 -55.16 20.90
CA ASP A 328 -10.58 -55.75 22.25
C ASP A 328 -9.14 -56.07 22.71
N SER A 329 -8.12 -55.57 22.02
CA SER A 329 -6.73 -55.69 22.48
C SER A 329 -6.26 -54.50 23.31
N ILE A 330 -7.14 -53.58 23.73
CA ILE A 330 -6.75 -52.54 24.67
C ILE A 330 -7.77 -52.43 25.81
N THR A 331 -7.63 -53.36 26.74
CA THR A 331 -8.38 -53.45 28.00
C THR A 331 -7.73 -52.58 29.07
N ASP A 332 -8.15 -51.32 29.11
CA ASP A 332 -8.34 -50.50 30.31
C ASP A 332 -8.88 -49.14 29.82
N ALA A 333 -8.95 -48.10 30.66
CA ALA A 333 -9.10 -46.70 30.22
C ALA A 333 -8.04 -46.23 29.18
N GLY A 334 -7.26 -47.15 28.61
CA GLY A 334 -6.34 -47.03 27.50
C GLY A 334 -6.86 -47.47 26.13
N SER A 335 -8.15 -47.78 25.90
CA SER A 335 -8.61 -48.08 24.53
C SER A 335 -8.49 -46.86 23.60
N LEU A 336 -8.03 -47.07 22.36
CA LEU A 336 -7.75 -46.02 21.37
C LEU A 336 -8.95 -45.06 21.19
N THR A 337 -10.17 -45.59 21.12
CA THR A 337 -11.40 -44.82 20.94
C THR A 337 -11.71 -43.93 22.14
N ALA A 338 -11.43 -44.39 23.38
CA ALA A 338 -11.59 -43.57 24.58
C ALA A 338 -10.61 -42.39 24.59
N LEU A 339 -9.35 -42.61 24.20
CA LEU A 339 -8.35 -41.55 24.09
C LEU A 339 -8.72 -40.51 23.03
N MET A 340 -9.16 -40.96 21.85
CA MET A 340 -9.60 -40.07 20.77
C MET A 340 -10.80 -39.22 21.18
N LYS A 341 -11.82 -39.83 21.77
CA LYS A 341 -13.00 -39.11 22.26
C LYS A 341 -12.65 -38.13 23.38
N ALA A 342 -11.79 -38.53 24.31
CA ALA A 342 -11.32 -37.65 25.38
C ALA A 342 -10.56 -36.45 24.82
N TRP A 343 -9.65 -36.66 23.87
CA TRP A 343 -8.93 -35.58 23.20
C TRP A 343 -9.86 -34.63 22.45
N TYR A 344 -10.81 -35.16 21.68
CA TYR A 344 -11.79 -34.38 20.93
C TYR A 344 -12.60 -33.47 21.86
N LEU A 345 -13.12 -34.03 22.96
CA LEU A 345 -14.02 -33.35 23.90
C LEU A 345 -13.34 -32.56 25.01
N ASN A 346 -12.02 -32.56 25.13
CA ASN A 346 -11.30 -31.95 26.26
C ASN A 346 -11.45 -30.42 26.41
N GLY A 347 -12.14 -29.75 25.48
CA GLY A 347 -12.42 -28.32 25.56
C GLY A 347 -11.19 -27.42 25.46
N GLY A 348 -10.04 -27.94 25.01
CA GLY A 348 -8.84 -27.14 24.77
C GLY A 348 -9.12 -26.03 23.75
N GLU A 349 -8.67 -24.79 24.05
CA GLU A 349 -8.86 -23.66 23.15
C GLU A 349 -8.13 -23.90 21.82
N ALA A 350 -8.87 -23.79 20.72
CA ALA A 350 -8.30 -23.79 19.38
C ALA A 350 -7.33 -22.60 19.24
N MET A 351 -6.13 -22.86 18.73
CA MET A 351 -5.14 -21.82 18.53
C MET A 351 -5.60 -20.87 17.42
N HIS A 352 -5.56 -19.57 17.71
CA HIS A 352 -5.94 -18.52 16.78
C HIS A 352 -4.97 -17.34 16.89
N SER A 353 -4.73 -16.65 15.77
CA SER A 353 -3.96 -15.41 15.71
C SER A 353 -4.53 -14.49 14.63
N LYS A 354 -4.68 -13.20 14.93
CA LYS A 354 -5.11 -12.19 13.95
C LYS A 354 -4.17 -12.08 12.73
N ASN A 355 -2.93 -12.56 12.86
CA ASN A 355 -1.94 -12.55 11.78
C ASN A 355 -1.91 -13.85 10.97
N VAL A 356 -2.60 -14.90 11.41
CA VAL A 356 -2.66 -16.20 10.74
C VAL A 356 -4.09 -16.47 10.35
N LYS A 357 -4.36 -16.49 9.05
CA LYS A 357 -5.69 -16.82 8.53
C LYS A 357 -5.69 -18.21 7.92
N ASN A 358 -6.54 -19.10 8.42
CA ASN A 358 -6.67 -20.49 7.98
C ASN A 358 -7.95 -20.66 7.16
N ILE A 359 -7.80 -21.08 5.90
CA ILE A 359 -8.93 -21.40 5.03
C ILE A 359 -8.88 -22.89 4.71
N LEU A 360 -9.93 -23.62 5.09
CA LEU A 360 -10.05 -25.04 4.79
C LEU A 360 -10.55 -25.25 3.36
N LEU A 361 -9.79 -25.96 2.55
CA LEU A 361 -10.14 -26.37 1.19
C LEU A 361 -10.65 -27.81 1.23
N ILE A 362 -11.90 -28.03 0.80
CA ILE A 362 -12.58 -29.32 0.84
C ILE A 362 -12.89 -29.78 -0.59
N GLY A 363 -12.32 -30.91 -1.00
CA GLY A 363 -12.66 -31.59 -2.24
C GLY A 363 -13.66 -32.72 -1.97
N ILE A 364 -14.86 -32.62 -2.55
CA ILE A 364 -15.92 -33.62 -2.36
C ILE A 364 -16.09 -34.51 -3.57
N ASP A 365 -16.30 -35.80 -3.31
CA ASP A 365 -16.76 -36.77 -4.29
C ASP A 365 -18.29 -36.74 -4.33
N SER A 366 -18.86 -36.15 -5.39
CA SER A 366 -20.29 -35.86 -5.52
C SER A 366 -21.18 -37.10 -5.39
N ASP A 367 -20.67 -38.26 -5.78
CA ASP A 367 -21.42 -39.52 -5.76
C ASP A 367 -21.45 -40.15 -4.36
N SER A 368 -20.36 -40.02 -3.60
CA SER A 368 -20.21 -40.66 -2.29
C SER A 368 -20.47 -39.73 -1.11
N LYS A 369 -20.54 -38.40 -1.35
CA LYS A 369 -20.59 -37.37 -0.30
C LYS A 369 -19.47 -37.56 0.74
N LEU A 370 -18.27 -37.90 0.29
CA LEU A 370 -17.07 -37.98 1.14
C LEU A 370 -16.11 -36.83 0.83
N SER A 371 -15.47 -36.29 1.86
CA SER A 371 -14.38 -35.30 1.73
C SER A 371 -13.05 -36.01 1.46
N ASP A 372 -12.87 -36.48 0.23
CA ASP A 372 -11.68 -37.26 -0.17
C ASP A 372 -10.38 -36.42 -0.25
N SER A 373 -10.49 -35.09 -0.17
CA SER A 373 -9.39 -34.13 -0.06
C SER A 373 -9.73 -33.04 0.97
N MET A 374 -8.86 -32.84 1.97
CA MET A 374 -9.00 -31.82 3.00
C MET A 374 -7.65 -31.15 3.19
N MET A 375 -7.60 -29.82 3.09
CA MET A 375 -6.33 -29.09 3.10
C MET A 375 -6.50 -27.68 3.66
N VAL A 376 -5.72 -27.30 4.65
CA VAL A 376 -5.70 -25.91 5.14
C VAL A 376 -4.70 -25.10 4.33
N LEU A 377 -5.16 -24.01 3.74
CA LEU A 377 -4.33 -22.91 3.28
C LEU A 377 -4.23 -21.89 4.41
N SER A 378 -3.09 -21.86 5.07
CA SER A 378 -2.79 -20.90 6.13
C SER A 378 -1.94 -19.76 5.58
N VAL A 379 -2.35 -18.53 5.87
CA VAL A 379 -1.65 -17.30 5.50
C VAL A 379 -1.11 -16.66 6.76
N ASN A 380 0.21 -16.73 6.97
CA ASN A 380 0.86 -16.05 8.06
C ASN A 380 1.41 -14.70 7.58
N ARG A 381 0.76 -13.62 8.00
CA ARG A 381 1.05 -12.23 7.61
C ARG A 381 2.26 -11.65 8.33
N LEU A 382 2.62 -12.22 9.49
CA LEU A 382 3.78 -11.80 10.28
C LEU A 382 5.07 -12.33 9.63
N GLU A 383 5.12 -13.64 9.42
CA GLU A 383 6.26 -14.34 8.79
C GLU A 383 6.25 -14.22 7.26
N LYS A 384 5.15 -13.71 6.69
CA LYS A 384 4.91 -13.59 5.25
C LYS A 384 5.05 -14.93 4.52
N THR A 385 4.44 -15.97 5.06
CA THR A 385 4.48 -17.33 4.50
C THR A 385 3.08 -17.83 4.16
N LEU A 386 2.98 -18.70 3.16
CA LEU A 386 1.80 -19.52 2.91
C LEU A 386 2.12 -20.95 3.31
N SER A 387 1.25 -21.60 4.07
CA SER A 387 1.38 -23.01 4.41
C SER A 387 0.20 -23.78 3.85
N LEU A 388 0.48 -24.84 3.11
CA LEU A 388 -0.52 -25.72 2.52
C LEU A 388 -0.43 -27.10 3.18
N VAL A 389 -1.33 -27.34 4.13
CA VAL A 389 -1.31 -28.53 4.99
C VAL A 389 -2.43 -29.46 4.61
N SER A 390 -2.11 -30.66 4.16
CA SER A 390 -3.12 -31.67 3.79
C SER A 390 -3.46 -32.59 4.96
N PHE A 391 -4.70 -33.00 5.11
CA PHE A 391 -5.13 -33.95 6.13
C PHE A 391 -5.39 -35.32 5.50
N TYR A 392 -4.95 -36.40 6.15
CA TYR A 392 -5.24 -37.75 5.69
C TYR A 392 -6.72 -38.06 5.83
N ARG A 393 -7.35 -38.42 4.73
CA ARG A 393 -8.76 -38.83 4.70
C ARG A 393 -9.03 -40.05 5.58
N ASP A 394 -8.08 -40.99 5.59
CA ASP A 394 -8.21 -42.31 6.18
C ASP A 394 -7.78 -42.30 7.66
N SER A 395 -7.44 -41.13 8.21
CA SER A 395 -7.27 -40.90 9.65
C SER A 395 -8.55 -41.26 10.39
N TYR A 396 -8.42 -42.20 11.33
CA TYR A 396 -9.52 -42.61 12.18
C TYR A 396 -9.74 -41.53 13.23
N THR A 397 -10.97 -41.04 13.35
CA THR A 397 -11.32 -39.96 14.27
C THR A 397 -12.69 -40.17 14.93
N TYR A 398 -12.89 -39.51 16.06
CA TYR A 398 -14.20 -39.32 16.66
C TYR A 398 -14.86 -38.09 16.02
N MET A 399 -16.16 -38.13 15.83
CA MET A 399 -16.92 -36.99 15.34
C MET A 399 -18.30 -36.96 15.99
N GLU A 400 -18.81 -35.77 16.24
CA GLU A 400 -20.11 -35.54 16.86
C GLU A 400 -20.89 -34.50 16.06
N THR A 401 -22.08 -34.86 15.62
CA THR A 401 -22.98 -33.97 14.87
C THR A 401 -23.68 -33.00 15.83
N GLU A 402 -24.21 -31.89 15.32
CA GLU A 402 -24.95 -30.90 16.13
C GLU A 402 -26.17 -31.47 16.86
N THR A 403 -26.71 -32.58 16.38
CA THR A 403 -27.86 -33.28 17.00
C THR A 403 -27.45 -34.17 18.18
N GLY A 404 -26.15 -34.27 18.48
CA GLY A 404 -25.59 -35.14 19.53
C GLY A 404 -25.31 -36.58 19.07
N ALA A 405 -25.57 -36.93 17.81
CA ALA A 405 -25.15 -38.22 17.27
C ALA A 405 -23.62 -38.26 17.09
N SER A 406 -22.98 -39.34 17.54
CA SER A 406 -21.52 -39.50 17.49
C SER A 406 -21.09 -40.76 16.77
N ALA A 407 -19.93 -40.74 16.10
CA ALA A 407 -19.36 -41.88 15.40
C ALA A 407 -17.82 -41.92 15.52
N PHE A 408 -17.26 -43.13 15.38
CA PHE A 408 -15.84 -43.31 15.10
C PHE A 408 -15.68 -43.79 13.65
N ALA A 409 -15.09 -42.96 12.81
CA ALA A 409 -14.97 -43.23 11.39
C ALA A 409 -13.70 -42.60 10.82
N LYS A 410 -13.44 -42.89 9.55
CA LYS A 410 -12.45 -42.14 8.78
C LYS A 410 -12.87 -40.67 8.70
N MET A 411 -11.91 -39.77 8.79
CA MET A 411 -12.13 -38.33 8.77
C MET A 411 -12.92 -37.86 7.53
N ASN A 412 -12.76 -38.51 6.37
CA ASN A 412 -13.52 -38.16 5.17
C ASN A 412 -15.04 -38.40 5.28
N ALA A 413 -15.49 -39.21 6.24
CA ALA A 413 -16.90 -39.47 6.50
C ALA A 413 -17.59 -38.30 7.20
N ALA A 414 -16.84 -37.35 7.78
CA ALA A 414 -17.40 -36.16 8.42
C ALA A 414 -18.34 -35.39 7.47
N TYR A 415 -17.98 -35.26 6.18
CA TYR A 415 -18.84 -34.58 5.22
C TYR A 415 -20.17 -35.32 4.98
N TYR A 416 -20.15 -36.65 5.01
CA TYR A 416 -21.35 -37.47 4.90
C TYR A 416 -22.28 -37.29 6.11
N TYR A 417 -21.71 -37.22 7.31
CA TYR A 417 -22.47 -37.15 8.57
C TYR A 417 -22.93 -35.75 8.98
N GLY A 418 -22.29 -34.69 8.51
CA GLY A 418 -22.64 -33.33 8.94
C GLY A 418 -22.19 -32.23 8.00
N GLY A 419 -21.92 -32.56 6.73
CA GLY A 419 -21.53 -31.57 5.74
C GLY A 419 -20.19 -30.91 6.03
N ALA A 420 -19.99 -29.70 5.48
CA ALA A 420 -18.73 -28.98 5.60
C ALA A 420 -18.44 -28.55 7.06
N ASP A 421 -19.49 -28.22 7.82
CA ASP A 421 -19.36 -27.76 9.20
C ASP A 421 -18.79 -28.85 10.11
N LEU A 422 -19.23 -30.11 9.95
CA LEU A 422 -18.63 -31.22 10.70
C LEU A 422 -17.19 -31.52 10.27
N VAL A 423 -16.82 -31.29 9.01
CA VAL A 423 -15.42 -31.42 8.58
C VAL A 423 -14.54 -30.38 9.27
N VAL A 424 -15.03 -29.14 9.37
CA VAL A 424 -14.37 -28.07 10.13
C VAL A 424 -14.24 -28.48 11.58
N ASP A 425 -15.34 -28.83 12.26
CA ASP A 425 -15.32 -29.19 13.69
C ASP A 425 -14.34 -30.33 13.97
N VAL A 426 -14.35 -31.39 13.17
CA VAL A 426 -13.40 -32.51 13.34
C VAL A 426 -11.95 -32.03 13.26
N ILE A 427 -11.60 -31.19 12.28
CA ILE A 427 -10.23 -30.67 12.14
C ILE A 427 -9.87 -29.75 13.30
N GLU A 428 -10.78 -28.85 13.71
CA GLU A 428 -10.55 -27.93 14.83
C GLU A 428 -10.39 -28.70 16.14
N LYS A 429 -11.18 -29.75 16.37
CA LYS A 429 -11.12 -30.56 17.59
C LYS A 429 -9.94 -31.51 17.61
N ASP A 430 -9.57 -32.12 16.49
CA ASP A 430 -8.42 -33.03 16.44
C ASP A 430 -7.09 -32.26 16.50
N TYR A 431 -6.98 -31.13 15.83
CA TYR A 431 -5.72 -30.39 15.71
C TYR A 431 -5.64 -29.13 16.56
N LYS A 432 -6.72 -28.76 17.26
CA LYS A 432 -6.80 -27.56 18.12
C LYS A 432 -6.33 -26.30 17.40
N ILE A 433 -6.76 -26.11 16.16
CA ILE A 433 -6.54 -24.89 15.38
C ILE A 433 -7.88 -24.27 15.01
N ASP A 434 -7.93 -22.95 14.90
CA ASP A 434 -9.12 -22.23 14.45
C ASP A 434 -9.15 -22.18 12.92
N ILE A 435 -10.28 -22.52 12.31
CA ILE A 435 -10.53 -22.43 10.87
C ILE A 435 -11.46 -21.24 10.62
N ASP A 436 -10.91 -20.16 10.07
CA ASP A 436 -11.67 -18.93 9.84
C ASP A 436 -12.83 -19.12 8.86
N ASP A 437 -12.59 -19.91 7.80
CA ASP A 437 -13.49 -20.07 6.68
C ASP A 437 -13.19 -21.38 5.91
N TYR A 438 -14.14 -21.89 5.15
CA TYR A 438 -13.91 -23.00 4.22
C TYR A 438 -14.32 -22.68 2.78
N ALA A 439 -13.68 -23.36 1.82
CA ALA A 439 -14.06 -23.40 0.42
C ALA A 439 -14.18 -24.86 -0.04
N LEU A 440 -15.40 -25.27 -0.33
CA LEU A 440 -15.74 -26.58 -0.85
C LEU A 440 -15.81 -26.52 -2.38
N VAL A 441 -15.18 -27.50 -3.03
CA VAL A 441 -15.07 -27.60 -4.48
C VAL A 441 -15.41 -29.02 -4.93
N GLY A 442 -16.31 -29.14 -5.90
CA GLY A 442 -16.60 -30.42 -6.56
C GLY A 442 -15.51 -30.81 -7.56
N TYR A 443 -15.24 -32.11 -7.70
CA TYR A 443 -14.20 -32.61 -8.63
C TYR A 443 -14.40 -32.24 -10.11
N ASP A 444 -15.63 -32.00 -10.56
CA ASP A 444 -15.91 -31.70 -11.97
C ASP A 444 -15.44 -30.31 -12.42
N SER A 445 -15.24 -29.41 -11.47
CA SER A 445 -14.73 -28.05 -11.71
C SER A 445 -13.22 -28.00 -11.98
N PHE A 446 -12.50 -29.01 -11.52
CA PHE A 446 -11.04 -29.03 -11.50
C PHE A 446 -10.41 -29.08 -12.91
N PRO A 447 -10.88 -29.91 -13.87
CA PRO A 447 -10.39 -29.86 -15.24
C PRO A 447 -10.60 -28.50 -15.90
N ALA A 448 -11.79 -27.91 -15.71
CA ALA A 448 -12.14 -26.63 -16.33
C ALA A 448 -11.26 -25.48 -15.82
N LEU A 449 -10.89 -25.50 -14.53
CA LEU A 449 -9.93 -24.55 -13.96
C LEU A 449 -8.55 -24.68 -14.61
N VAL A 450 -8.03 -25.91 -14.73
CA VAL A 450 -6.72 -26.18 -15.35
C VAL A 450 -6.71 -25.73 -16.81
N ASP A 451 -7.75 -26.09 -17.58
CA ASP A 451 -7.88 -25.70 -18.98
C ASP A 451 -8.00 -24.18 -19.15
N ALA A 452 -8.70 -23.49 -18.23
CA ALA A 452 -8.83 -22.03 -18.25
C ALA A 452 -7.50 -21.30 -17.96
N LEU A 453 -6.61 -21.91 -17.19
CA LEU A 453 -5.24 -21.45 -17.00
C LEU A 453 -4.32 -21.79 -18.18
N GLY A 454 -4.76 -22.67 -19.08
CA GLY A 454 -3.99 -23.13 -20.23
C GLY A 454 -3.14 -24.38 -19.97
N GLY A 455 -3.43 -25.11 -18.90
CA GLY A 455 -2.69 -26.28 -18.44
C GLY A 455 -1.78 -25.98 -17.23
N VAL A 456 -1.19 -27.03 -16.65
CA VAL A 456 -0.28 -26.94 -15.49
C VAL A 456 0.94 -27.86 -15.65
N ASP A 457 2.10 -27.40 -15.21
CA ASP A 457 3.31 -28.22 -15.20
C ASP A 457 3.43 -29.05 -13.92
N VAL A 458 3.38 -30.39 -14.08
CA VAL A 458 3.44 -31.34 -12.97
C VAL A 458 4.59 -32.31 -13.20
N LYS A 459 5.48 -32.45 -12.22
CA LYS A 459 6.50 -33.52 -12.22
C LYS A 459 5.78 -34.87 -12.19
N VAL A 460 6.21 -35.87 -12.93
CA VAL A 460 5.63 -37.22 -12.96
C VAL A 460 6.76 -38.24 -12.87
N THR A 461 6.65 -39.22 -11.98
CA THR A 461 7.63 -40.30 -11.87
C THR A 461 7.40 -41.36 -12.95
N LYS A 462 8.43 -42.17 -13.22
CA LYS A 462 8.33 -43.29 -14.17
C LYS A 462 7.27 -44.31 -13.77
N LYS A 463 7.09 -44.56 -12.46
CA LYS A 463 6.07 -45.47 -11.93
C LYS A 463 4.66 -44.92 -12.20
N GLU A 464 4.43 -43.64 -11.89
CA GLU A 464 3.15 -42.94 -12.12
C GLU A 464 2.76 -42.95 -13.59
N ALA A 465 3.67 -42.55 -14.49
CA ALA A 465 3.42 -42.54 -15.92
C ALA A 465 3.06 -43.93 -16.47
N ASN A 466 3.82 -44.96 -16.07
CA ASN A 466 3.56 -46.34 -16.49
C ASN A 466 2.22 -46.85 -16.01
N TYR A 467 1.83 -46.55 -14.76
CA TYR A 467 0.55 -46.95 -14.21
C TYR A 467 -0.61 -46.31 -14.98
N LEU A 468 -0.60 -44.99 -15.13
CA LEU A 468 -1.64 -44.26 -15.84
C LEU A 468 -1.79 -44.72 -17.29
N ASN A 469 -0.67 -44.97 -17.99
CA ASN A 469 -0.67 -45.50 -19.35
C ASN A 469 -1.26 -46.92 -19.46
N LYS A 470 -1.22 -47.72 -18.39
CA LYS A 470 -1.86 -49.05 -18.34
C LYS A 470 -3.34 -48.96 -17.96
N THR A 471 -3.72 -48.00 -17.12
CA THR A 471 -5.07 -47.88 -16.57
C THR A 471 -5.95 -46.83 -17.25
N TRP A 472 -5.47 -46.15 -18.29
CA TRP A 472 -6.11 -44.97 -18.89
C TRP A 472 -7.62 -45.14 -19.18
N LYS A 473 -8.02 -46.33 -19.67
CA LYS A 473 -9.43 -46.64 -20.01
C LYS A 473 -10.40 -46.52 -18.83
N LYS A 474 -9.91 -46.67 -17.59
CA LYS A 474 -10.74 -46.60 -16.38
C LYS A 474 -11.00 -45.15 -15.93
N TRP A 475 -10.25 -44.20 -16.44
CA TRP A 475 -10.14 -42.86 -15.84
C TRP A 475 -10.33 -41.72 -16.84
N THR A 476 -10.27 -41.99 -18.15
CA THR A 476 -10.59 -40.98 -19.18
C THR A 476 -12.08 -40.65 -19.15
N ARG A 477 -12.41 -39.36 -19.18
CA ARG A 477 -13.78 -38.87 -19.38
C ARG A 477 -14.18 -38.94 -20.85
N THR A 478 -13.22 -38.77 -21.76
CA THR A 478 -13.47 -38.71 -23.21
C THR A 478 -13.45 -40.07 -23.90
N GLY A 479 -13.01 -41.13 -23.21
CA GLY A 479 -12.81 -42.45 -23.81
C GLY A 479 -11.60 -42.52 -24.75
N LYS A 480 -10.83 -41.42 -24.88
CA LYS A 480 -9.66 -41.33 -25.76
C LYS A 480 -8.41 -41.77 -25.03
N LYS A 481 -7.49 -42.37 -25.79
CA LYS A 481 -6.20 -42.81 -25.23
C LYS A 481 -5.37 -41.59 -24.87
N ILE A 482 -5.10 -41.45 -23.58
CA ILE A 482 -4.23 -40.41 -23.01
C ILE A 482 -2.87 -41.04 -22.68
N GLN A 483 -1.78 -40.27 -22.85
CA GLN A 483 -0.42 -40.74 -22.62
C GLN A 483 0.33 -39.85 -21.63
N PHE A 484 0.88 -40.47 -20.59
CA PHE A 484 1.72 -39.82 -19.59
C PHE A 484 3.19 -40.10 -19.85
N LYS A 485 4.03 -39.08 -19.65
CA LYS A 485 5.49 -39.19 -19.72
C LYS A 485 6.09 -38.90 -18.36
N ALA A 486 7.19 -39.59 -18.03
CA ALA A 486 7.96 -39.28 -16.83
C ALA A 486 8.76 -37.98 -17.04
N GLY A 487 9.04 -37.27 -15.96
CA GLY A 487 9.62 -35.91 -15.98
C GLY A 487 8.57 -34.85 -15.72
N THR A 488 8.89 -33.58 -15.94
CA THR A 488 7.89 -32.50 -15.90
C THR A 488 7.01 -32.61 -17.14
N MET A 489 5.71 -32.73 -16.92
CA MET A 489 4.71 -32.84 -17.97
C MET A 489 3.72 -31.70 -17.84
N HIS A 490 3.50 -31.01 -18.94
CA HIS A 490 2.41 -30.05 -19.07
C HIS A 490 1.08 -30.81 -19.22
N MET A 491 0.15 -30.56 -18.31
CA MET A 491 -1.11 -31.28 -18.17
C MET A 491 -2.29 -30.36 -18.44
N ASP A 492 -3.17 -30.77 -19.35
CA ASP A 492 -4.53 -30.22 -19.43
C ASP A 492 -5.40 -30.74 -18.26
N GLY A 493 -6.64 -30.30 -18.19
CA GLY A 493 -7.56 -30.65 -17.12
C GLY A 493 -7.84 -32.16 -17.00
N GLU A 494 -7.90 -32.89 -18.12
CA GLU A 494 -8.13 -34.34 -18.10
C GLU A 494 -6.89 -35.08 -17.56
N HIS A 495 -5.69 -34.68 -17.99
CA HIS A 495 -4.45 -35.25 -17.47
C HIS A 495 -4.28 -34.97 -15.97
N ALA A 496 -4.53 -33.73 -15.54
CA ALA A 496 -4.39 -33.31 -14.15
C ALA A 496 -5.36 -34.08 -13.23
N LEU A 497 -6.62 -34.24 -13.65
CA LEU A 497 -7.62 -34.99 -12.89
C LEU A 497 -7.24 -36.48 -12.79
N MET A 498 -6.84 -37.10 -13.90
CA MET A 498 -6.39 -38.50 -13.91
C MET A 498 -5.17 -38.71 -13.01
N PHE A 499 -4.22 -37.77 -13.02
CA PHE A 499 -3.03 -37.83 -12.19
C PHE A 499 -3.37 -37.72 -10.69
N ALA A 500 -4.26 -36.80 -10.32
CA ALA A 500 -4.71 -36.62 -8.94
C ALA A 500 -5.52 -37.83 -8.40
N ARG A 501 -6.15 -38.63 -9.28
CA ARG A 501 -7.00 -39.78 -8.94
C ARG A 501 -6.28 -41.13 -8.88
N ILE A 502 -4.96 -41.20 -9.02
CA ILE A 502 -4.21 -42.46 -8.89
C ILE A 502 -4.45 -43.07 -7.49
N ARG A 503 -5.17 -44.22 -7.43
CA ARG A 503 -5.48 -44.95 -6.19
C ARG A 503 -4.60 -46.18 -5.92
N LYS A 504 -4.34 -47.05 -6.92
CA LYS A 504 -3.77 -48.40 -6.69
C LYS A 504 -2.27 -48.54 -6.98
N LEU A 505 -1.55 -47.43 -7.15
CA LEU A 505 -0.12 -47.49 -7.43
C LEU A 505 0.71 -47.67 -6.14
N ASP A 506 0.37 -46.90 -5.09
CA ASP A 506 1.15 -46.79 -3.84
C ASP A 506 0.22 -46.45 -2.64
N SER A 507 0.78 -46.17 -1.45
CA SER A 507 0.04 -45.79 -0.22
C SER A 507 -0.72 -44.46 -0.33
N ASP A 508 -1.70 -44.22 0.57
CA ASP A 508 -2.52 -42.99 0.59
C ASP A 508 -1.67 -41.70 0.71
N ILE A 509 -0.51 -41.80 1.35
CA ILE A 509 0.52 -40.74 1.43
C ILE A 509 0.86 -40.17 0.05
N ASN A 510 1.14 -41.04 -0.91
CA ASN A 510 1.53 -40.65 -2.25
C ASN A 510 0.37 -40.01 -3.03
N ARG A 511 -0.87 -40.34 -2.68
CA ARG A 511 -2.05 -39.75 -3.32
C ARG A 511 -2.30 -38.33 -2.82
N THR A 512 -2.23 -38.11 -1.52
CA THR A 512 -2.29 -36.78 -0.92
C THR A 512 -1.16 -35.88 -1.46
N GLU A 513 0.05 -36.43 -1.61
CA GLU A 513 1.18 -35.72 -2.23
C GLU A 513 0.87 -35.29 -3.67
N ARG A 514 0.25 -36.17 -4.49
CA ARG A 514 -0.11 -35.84 -5.88
C ARG A 514 -1.16 -34.73 -5.95
N GLN A 515 -2.21 -34.80 -5.13
CA GLN A 515 -3.23 -33.75 -5.06
C GLN A 515 -2.59 -32.40 -4.74
N ARG A 516 -1.70 -32.36 -3.73
CA ARG A 516 -0.96 -31.15 -3.36
C ARG A 516 -0.02 -30.67 -4.47
N ARG A 517 0.63 -31.58 -5.20
CA ARG A 517 1.46 -31.23 -6.38
C ARG A 517 0.64 -30.54 -7.46
N VAL A 518 -0.57 -31.01 -7.74
CA VAL A 518 -1.41 -30.34 -8.75
C VAL A 518 -1.94 -29.00 -8.24
N ILE A 519 -2.39 -28.89 -6.98
CA ILE A 519 -2.80 -27.60 -6.40
C ILE A 519 -1.64 -26.59 -6.41
N THR A 520 -0.43 -27.03 -6.06
CA THR A 520 0.77 -26.20 -6.11
C THR A 520 1.09 -25.74 -7.54
N ALA A 521 0.92 -26.63 -8.53
CA ALA A 521 1.08 -26.29 -9.94
C ALA A 521 0.03 -25.27 -10.40
N ILE A 522 -1.25 -25.45 -10.02
CA ILE A 522 -2.32 -24.47 -10.27
C ILE A 522 -1.98 -23.11 -9.66
N MET A 523 -1.52 -23.08 -8.40
CA MET A 523 -1.10 -21.83 -7.74
C MET A 523 0.08 -21.18 -8.47
N THR A 524 1.00 -21.98 -8.99
CA THR A 524 2.18 -21.49 -9.74
C THR A 524 1.75 -20.87 -11.07
N GLU A 525 0.93 -21.58 -11.84
CA GLU A 525 0.40 -21.06 -13.11
C GLU A 525 -0.50 -19.84 -12.90
N PHE A 526 -1.30 -19.82 -11.83
CA PHE A 526 -2.14 -18.66 -11.52
C PHE A 526 -1.32 -17.40 -11.26
N LYS A 527 -0.10 -17.52 -10.68
CA LYS A 527 0.80 -16.38 -10.44
C LYS A 527 1.38 -15.81 -11.74
N SER A 528 1.58 -16.62 -12.76
CA SER A 528 2.11 -16.23 -14.09
C SER A 528 1.01 -15.97 -15.13
N ALA A 529 -0.25 -16.31 -14.83
CA ALA A 529 -1.37 -16.21 -15.75
C ALA A 529 -1.66 -14.77 -16.19
N SER A 530 -2.03 -14.60 -17.46
CA SER A 530 -2.54 -13.33 -17.97
C SER A 530 -3.87 -12.97 -17.33
N LEU A 531 -4.24 -11.68 -17.32
CA LEU A 531 -5.54 -11.23 -16.81
C LEU A 531 -6.73 -11.95 -17.49
N LYS A 532 -6.57 -12.36 -18.76
CA LYS A 532 -7.58 -13.13 -19.49
C LYS A 532 -7.73 -14.54 -18.92
N GLN A 533 -6.61 -15.25 -18.67
CA GLN A 533 -6.60 -16.57 -18.04
C GLN A 533 -7.13 -16.52 -16.61
N VAL A 534 -6.70 -15.54 -15.80
CA VAL A 534 -7.23 -15.33 -14.44
C VAL A 534 -8.75 -15.14 -14.49
N ASN A 535 -9.26 -14.28 -15.38
CA ASN A 535 -10.69 -14.06 -15.52
C ASN A 535 -11.44 -15.30 -16.04
N ALA A 536 -10.83 -16.13 -16.88
CA ALA A 536 -11.40 -17.39 -17.34
C ALA A 536 -11.45 -18.42 -16.21
N ALA A 537 -10.36 -18.58 -15.46
CA ALA A 537 -10.24 -19.45 -14.30
C ALA A 537 -11.28 -19.10 -13.23
N ILE A 538 -11.43 -17.81 -12.91
CA ILE A 538 -12.47 -17.33 -11.99
C ILE A 538 -13.88 -17.73 -12.47
N ASN A 539 -14.19 -17.62 -13.77
CA ASN A 539 -15.50 -18.03 -14.28
C ASN A 539 -15.71 -19.54 -14.28
N ALA A 540 -14.64 -20.31 -14.40
CA ALA A 540 -14.71 -21.76 -14.36
C ALA A 540 -14.91 -22.27 -12.92
N ILE A 541 -14.26 -21.66 -11.93
CA ILE A 541 -14.24 -22.18 -10.56
C ILE A 541 -15.30 -21.58 -9.64
N LEU A 542 -15.61 -20.27 -9.76
CA LEU A 542 -16.53 -19.62 -8.81
C LEU A 542 -17.93 -20.27 -8.77
N PRO A 543 -18.56 -20.66 -9.89
CA PRO A 543 -19.86 -21.34 -9.86
C PRO A 543 -19.90 -22.64 -9.06
N GLU A 544 -18.73 -23.28 -8.93
CA GLU A 544 -18.56 -24.61 -8.37
C GLU A 544 -18.07 -24.56 -6.91
N ILE A 545 -17.76 -23.36 -6.40
CA ILE A 545 -17.35 -23.14 -5.01
C ILE A 545 -18.58 -22.95 -4.14
N LYS A 546 -18.62 -23.68 -3.03
CA LYS A 546 -19.47 -23.40 -1.86
C LYS A 546 -18.57 -22.97 -0.72
N THR A 547 -18.97 -21.97 0.06
CA THR A 547 -18.09 -21.40 1.10
C THR A 547 -18.88 -20.80 2.25
N SER A 548 -18.29 -20.79 3.45
CA SER A 548 -18.78 -20.01 4.60
C SER A 548 -18.59 -18.50 4.42
N MET A 549 -17.70 -18.08 3.52
CA MET A 549 -17.32 -16.69 3.37
C MET A 549 -18.48 -15.84 2.82
N ARG A 550 -18.78 -14.75 3.51
CA ARG A 550 -19.60 -13.68 2.94
C ARG A 550 -18.86 -13.01 1.80
N LYS A 551 -19.59 -12.48 0.83
CA LYS A 551 -19.02 -11.73 -0.31
C LYS A 551 -18.09 -10.59 0.13
N SER A 552 -18.38 -9.91 1.24
CA SER A 552 -17.50 -8.89 1.82
C SER A 552 -16.17 -9.48 2.31
N GLN A 553 -16.20 -10.60 3.04
CA GLN A 553 -14.98 -11.29 3.50
C GLN A 553 -14.13 -11.75 2.32
N MET A 554 -14.74 -12.19 1.22
CA MET A 554 -14.02 -12.55 0.00
C MET A 554 -13.34 -11.34 -0.67
N LEU A 555 -14.01 -10.18 -0.69
CA LEU A 555 -13.42 -8.94 -1.18
C LEU A 555 -12.25 -8.50 -0.32
N ASP A 556 -12.40 -8.59 1.00
CA ASP A 556 -11.35 -8.24 1.96
C ASP A 556 -10.14 -9.17 1.79
N LEU A 557 -10.37 -10.48 1.65
CA LEU A 557 -9.33 -11.47 1.39
C LEU A 557 -8.60 -11.20 0.07
N ALA A 558 -9.34 -10.92 -1.01
CA ALA A 558 -8.75 -10.62 -2.32
C ALA A 558 -7.95 -9.31 -2.28
N SER A 559 -8.47 -8.29 -1.57
CA SER A 559 -7.77 -7.02 -1.36
C SER A 559 -6.48 -7.23 -0.57
N ASP A 560 -6.54 -7.95 0.56
CA ASP A 560 -5.38 -8.29 1.38
C ASP A 560 -4.33 -9.06 0.58
N ALA A 561 -4.75 -10.06 -0.21
CA ALA A 561 -3.84 -10.84 -1.05
C ALA A 561 -3.05 -9.98 -2.03
N VAL A 562 -3.67 -8.94 -2.60
CA VAL A 562 -3.03 -8.01 -3.54
C VAL A 562 -2.18 -6.98 -2.82
N THR A 563 -2.73 -6.30 -1.80
CA THR A 563 -2.06 -5.18 -1.12
C THR A 563 -0.89 -5.63 -0.27
N GLN A 564 -1.00 -6.81 0.36
CA GLN A 564 0.06 -7.41 1.18
C GLN A 564 0.97 -8.35 0.37
N GLY A 565 0.67 -8.56 -0.90
CA GLY A 565 1.50 -9.31 -1.84
C GLY A 565 1.62 -10.81 -1.54
N TRP A 566 0.55 -11.44 -1.05
CA TRP A 566 0.54 -12.86 -0.66
C TRP A 566 1.01 -13.80 -1.77
N LEU A 567 0.76 -13.46 -3.04
CA LEU A 567 1.23 -14.26 -4.18
C LEU A 567 2.77 -14.39 -4.21
N LYS A 568 3.50 -13.48 -3.57
CA LYS A 568 4.97 -13.51 -3.47
C LYS A 568 5.48 -14.28 -2.26
N TYR A 569 4.60 -14.68 -1.34
CA TYR A 569 5.01 -15.39 -0.13
C TYR A 569 5.54 -16.79 -0.52
N PRO A 570 6.63 -17.25 0.13
CA PRO A 570 7.07 -18.63 -0.01
C PRO A 570 5.96 -19.59 0.44
N LEU A 571 5.80 -20.68 -0.30
CA LEU A 571 4.82 -21.72 -0.02
C LEU A 571 5.51 -22.90 0.69
N SER A 572 5.14 -23.12 1.95
CA SER A 572 5.44 -24.35 2.70
C SER A 572 4.34 -25.38 2.49
N GLN A 573 4.68 -26.67 2.59
CA GLN A 573 3.76 -27.78 2.37
C GLN A 573 3.98 -28.85 3.44
N ALA A 574 2.88 -29.36 3.99
CA ALA A 574 2.92 -30.44 4.98
C ALA A 574 1.73 -31.40 4.84
N VAL A 575 1.83 -32.57 5.48
CA VAL A 575 0.70 -33.49 5.66
C VAL A 575 0.50 -33.72 7.15
N MET A 576 -0.76 -33.82 7.57
CA MET A 576 -1.17 -34.03 8.93
C MET A 576 -2.08 -35.27 9.05
N PRO A 577 -1.90 -36.08 10.11
CA PRO A 577 -0.73 -36.06 10.98
C PRO A 577 0.54 -36.44 10.21
N PRO A 578 1.75 -36.05 10.66
CA PRO A 578 2.98 -36.59 10.11
C PRO A 578 3.02 -38.11 10.32
N VAL A 579 3.71 -38.84 9.45
CA VAL A 579 3.69 -40.32 9.44
C VAL A 579 4.23 -40.91 10.76
N GLU A 580 5.12 -40.21 11.44
CA GLU A 580 5.64 -40.57 12.77
C GLU A 580 4.58 -40.53 13.89
N TYR A 581 3.47 -39.82 13.67
CA TYR A 581 2.29 -39.82 14.55
C TYR A 581 1.21 -40.78 14.06
N CYS A 582 1.51 -41.67 13.10
CA CYS A 582 0.55 -42.58 12.50
C CYS A 582 1.00 -44.04 12.50
N LYS A 583 0.05 -44.96 12.67
CA LYS A 583 0.23 -46.40 12.49
C LYS A 583 -0.90 -46.97 11.65
N GLU A 584 -0.58 -47.93 10.80
CA GLU A 584 -1.58 -48.64 10.01
C GLU A 584 -2.44 -49.53 10.92
N GLY A 585 -3.76 -49.51 10.70
CA GLY A 585 -4.71 -50.32 11.44
C GLY A 585 -5.94 -50.66 10.61
N TYR A 586 -6.89 -51.36 11.24
CA TYR A 586 -8.16 -51.72 10.63
C TYR A 586 -9.31 -51.43 11.61
N ALA A 587 -10.39 -50.86 11.10
CA ALA A 587 -11.68 -50.78 11.79
C ALA A 587 -12.68 -51.63 10.99
N GLY A 588 -13.04 -52.79 11.52
CA GLY A 588 -13.69 -53.84 10.74
C GLY A 588 -12.79 -54.27 9.56
N GLU A 589 -13.35 -54.31 8.35
CA GLU A 589 -12.59 -54.62 7.11
C GLU A 589 -11.90 -53.40 6.48
N GLN A 590 -12.09 -52.20 7.05
CA GLN A 590 -11.56 -50.96 6.48
C GLN A 590 -10.17 -50.65 7.02
N TRP A 591 -9.20 -50.46 6.12
CA TRP A 591 -7.87 -49.94 6.48
C TRP A 591 -7.96 -48.48 6.94
N ILE A 592 -7.28 -48.13 8.02
CA ILE A 592 -7.28 -46.80 8.65
C ILE A 592 -5.87 -46.38 9.10
N TRP A 593 -5.68 -45.08 9.27
CA TRP A 593 -4.59 -44.54 10.08
C TRP A 593 -5.04 -44.38 11.53
N ILE A 594 -4.34 -45.04 12.44
CA ILE A 594 -4.41 -44.79 13.88
C ILE A 594 -3.46 -43.63 14.17
N CYS A 595 -3.97 -42.54 14.72
CA CYS A 595 -3.26 -41.27 14.81
C CYS A 595 -3.10 -40.79 16.25
N ASP A 596 -1.92 -40.26 16.57
CA ASP A 596 -1.67 -39.49 17.78
C ASP A 596 -1.96 -38.00 17.54
N TYR A 597 -3.23 -37.61 17.71
CA TYR A 597 -3.69 -36.25 17.44
C TYR A 597 -3.10 -35.21 18.36
N GLU A 598 -2.79 -35.53 19.61
CA GLU A 598 -2.23 -34.55 20.54
C GLU A 598 -0.83 -34.09 20.09
N GLY A 599 0.02 -35.03 19.68
CA GLY A 599 1.34 -34.71 19.14
C GLY A 599 1.25 -34.01 17.78
N ALA A 600 0.36 -34.47 16.91
CA ALA A 600 0.11 -33.86 15.62
C ALA A 600 -0.42 -32.43 15.71
N ALA A 601 -1.31 -32.16 16.67
CA ALA A 601 -1.85 -30.83 16.96
C ALA A 601 -0.74 -29.88 17.44
N PHE A 602 0.12 -30.33 18.36
CA PHE A 602 1.27 -29.56 18.81
C PHE A 602 2.19 -29.19 17.64
N GLU A 603 2.51 -30.12 16.75
CA GLU A 603 3.37 -29.85 15.60
C GLU A 603 2.70 -28.91 14.59
N LEU A 604 1.41 -29.12 14.29
CA LEU A 604 0.67 -28.25 13.38
C LEU A 604 0.61 -26.80 13.91
N GLN A 605 0.36 -26.63 15.20
CA GLN A 605 0.33 -25.31 15.81
C GLN A 605 1.69 -24.61 15.70
N ASN A 606 2.78 -25.28 16.04
CA ASN A 606 4.13 -24.72 15.88
C ASN A 606 4.43 -24.35 14.42
N MET A 607 3.98 -25.15 13.46
CA MET A 607 4.16 -24.88 12.04
C MET A 607 3.39 -23.63 11.57
N LEU A 608 2.14 -23.46 12.00
CA LEU A 608 1.28 -22.37 11.52
C LEU A 608 1.51 -21.06 12.28
N TYR A 609 1.71 -21.14 13.59
CA TYR A 609 1.75 -19.99 14.50
C TYR A 609 3.13 -19.70 15.09
N GLY A 610 4.12 -20.58 14.89
CA GLY A 610 5.46 -20.45 15.48
C GLY A 610 5.53 -20.79 16.97
N GLN A 611 4.42 -21.23 17.55
CA GLN A 611 4.26 -21.62 18.95
C GLN A 611 3.03 -22.53 19.07
N SER A 612 2.90 -23.22 20.20
CA SER A 612 1.73 -24.05 20.52
C SER A 612 1.21 -23.72 21.92
N ASN A 613 -0.12 -23.76 22.08
CA ASN A 613 -0.77 -23.68 23.38
C ASN A 613 -0.93 -25.07 24.03
N ILE A 614 -0.51 -26.14 23.35
CA ILE A 614 -0.48 -27.51 23.85
C ILE A 614 0.86 -27.74 24.54
N THR A 615 0.83 -28.34 25.72
CA THR A 615 2.03 -28.79 26.42
C THR A 615 2.04 -30.31 26.42
N LEU A 616 2.98 -30.93 25.71
CA LEU A 616 3.14 -32.38 25.67
C LEU A 616 3.81 -32.86 26.97
N ALA A 617 3.20 -33.84 27.65
CA ALA A 617 3.82 -34.48 28.81
C ALA A 617 5.06 -35.30 28.39
N GLU A 618 6.15 -35.23 29.17
CA GLU A 618 7.40 -35.97 28.89
C GLU A 618 7.21 -37.49 28.90
N ASP A 619 6.25 -37.99 29.68
CA ASP A 619 5.90 -39.41 29.83
C ASP A 619 4.58 -39.79 29.14
N ARG A 620 4.12 -38.97 28.18
CA ARG A 620 2.88 -39.21 27.43
C ARG A 620 2.85 -40.63 26.84
N LYS A 621 1.77 -41.36 27.11
CA LYS A 621 1.41 -42.54 26.32
C LYS A 621 0.68 -42.04 25.09
N ASN A 622 1.31 -42.16 23.92
CA ASN A 622 0.65 -41.85 22.67
C ASN A 622 -0.14 -43.06 22.15
N ALA A 623 -0.95 -42.84 21.11
CA ALA A 623 -1.73 -43.88 20.45
C ALA A 623 -0.87 -44.92 19.69
N LEU A 624 0.46 -44.81 19.73
CA LEU A 624 1.45 -45.58 18.96
C LEU A 624 2.25 -46.53 19.86
#